data_AF-A0A368H0T1-F1
#
_entry.id   AF-A0A368H0T1-F1
#
_cell.length_a   1.000
_cell.length_b   1.000
_cell.length_c   1.000
_cell.angle_alpha   90.00
_cell.angle_beta   90.00
_cell.angle_gamma   90.00
#
_symmetry.space_group_name_H-M   'P 1'
#
loop_
_entity.id
_entity.type
_entity.pdbx_description
1 polymer ?
#
loop_
_entity_poly.entity_id
_entity_poly.type
_entity_poly.pdbx_seq_one_letter_code
_entity_poly.pdbx_strand_id
1 'polypeptide(L)'
;MNIKIQGTSEQYPICFSFREDQLEPISLATHSTSLYLNLLEEQVQSWDGPISLALFIDRASAGAVQYLIDLHRCDRAYTDKLSLHVVYKLSAFQERCQPLPMVTQAKPCRNLTQKYRKSFLQYLVPPFGIYPINVMRNVARRGAPSSIHLISDIEMIFRPTPIRNALALFSLMSSMVHVYHVVSKG
;
A
#
# COMPACT_ATOMS: atom_id res chain seq x y z
N MET A 1 -3.35 -8.04 -21.61
CA MET A 1 -3.05 -8.38 -20.20
C MET A 1 -4.29 -8.03 -19.39
N ASN A 2 -5.01 -9.03 -18.88
CA ASN A 2 -6.26 -8.81 -18.15
C ASN A 2 -5.95 -8.77 -16.65
N ILE A 3 -5.94 -7.57 -16.06
CA ILE A 3 -5.69 -7.36 -14.63
C ILE A 3 -7.02 -6.96 -14.01
N LYS A 4 -7.44 -7.68 -12.97
CA LYS A 4 -8.70 -7.43 -12.30
C LYS A 4 -8.39 -7.16 -10.82
N ILE A 5 -8.79 -5.99 -10.36
CA ILE A 5 -8.60 -5.52 -8.99
C ILE A 5 -9.78 -6.07 -8.18
N GLN A 6 -9.50 -6.89 -7.17
CA GLN A 6 -10.53 -7.38 -6.26
C GLN A 6 -10.58 -6.46 -5.04
N GLY A 7 -11.40 -5.42 -5.13
CA GLY A 7 -11.72 -4.55 -3.99
C GLY A 7 -12.98 -5.06 -3.30
N THR A 8 -12.90 -5.35 -2.00
CA THR A 8 -14.08 -5.32 -1.14
C THR A 8 -14.51 -3.87 -1.02
N SER A 9 -15.74 -3.54 -1.43
CA SER A 9 -16.31 -2.19 -1.36
C SER A 9 -16.71 -1.78 0.07
N GLU A 10 -15.91 -2.15 1.08
CA GLU A 10 -16.01 -1.54 2.39
C GLU A 10 -15.03 -0.39 2.45
N GLN A 11 -15.50 0.73 1.90
CA GLN A 11 -14.85 2.01 2.06
C GLN A 11 -15.18 2.49 3.48
N TYR A 12 -14.47 1.95 4.48
CA TYR A 12 -14.49 2.53 5.81
C TYR A 12 -13.98 3.98 5.66
N PRO A 13 -14.74 5.00 6.10
CA PRO A 13 -14.24 6.37 6.08
C PRO A 13 -13.06 6.43 7.05
N ILE A 14 -11.84 6.33 6.52
CA ILE A 14 -10.64 6.57 7.30
C ILE A 14 -10.51 8.09 7.40
N CYS A 15 -11.14 8.67 8.42
CA CYS A 15 -10.94 10.06 8.78
C CYS A 15 -9.50 10.23 9.26
N PHE A 16 -8.61 10.65 8.37
CA PHE A 16 -7.28 11.08 8.78
C PHE A 16 -7.35 12.47 9.40
N SER A 17 -6.71 12.62 10.56
CA SER A 17 -6.49 13.94 11.14
C SER A 17 -5.56 14.75 10.25
N PHE A 18 -5.90 16.02 10.02
CA PHE A 18 -4.97 16.99 9.46
C PHE A 18 -3.69 17.03 10.30
N ARG A 19 -2.57 17.32 9.65
CA ARG A 19 -1.29 17.57 10.32
C ARG A 19 -1.39 18.81 11.23
N GLU A 20 -0.41 19.01 12.11
CA GLU A 20 -0.34 20.18 13.02
C GLU A 20 -0.42 21.54 12.27
N ASP A 21 0.00 21.56 11.01
CA ASP A 21 -0.07 22.70 10.09
C ASP A 21 -1.43 22.84 9.37
N GLN A 22 -2.44 22.06 9.77
CA GLN A 22 -3.76 21.95 9.15
C GLN A 22 -3.75 21.47 7.69
N LEU A 23 -2.64 20.90 7.22
CA LEU A 23 -2.55 20.33 5.89
C LEU A 23 -2.98 18.87 5.89
N GLU A 24 -3.57 18.46 4.77
CA GLU A 24 -3.88 17.05 4.54
C GLU A 24 -2.59 16.23 4.62
N PRO A 25 -2.60 15.07 5.31
CA PRO A 25 -1.43 14.22 5.36
C PRO A 25 -1.09 13.68 3.97
N ILE A 26 0.20 13.53 3.68
CA ILE A 26 0.66 13.00 2.41
C ILE A 26 0.64 11.48 2.49
N SER A 27 -0.06 10.82 1.56
CA SER A 27 -0.02 9.36 1.49
C SER A 27 1.19 8.89 0.71
N LEU A 28 1.88 7.89 1.23
CA LEU A 28 2.86 7.13 0.46
C LEU A 28 2.13 6.11 -0.40
N ALA A 29 2.14 6.29 -1.71
CA ALA A 29 1.67 5.31 -2.67
C ALA A 29 2.84 4.41 -3.09
N THR A 30 2.84 3.18 -2.61
CA THR A 30 3.90 2.20 -2.89
C THR A 30 3.35 0.87 -3.35
N HIS A 31 4.22 0.03 -3.89
CA HIS A 31 3.86 -1.26 -4.46
C HIS A 31 4.88 -2.32 -4.08
N SER A 32 4.41 -3.56 -3.94
CA SER A 32 5.27 -4.64 -3.48
C SER A 32 4.80 -6.00 -3.99
N THR A 33 5.65 -6.99 -3.78
CA THR A 33 5.30 -8.42 -3.84
C THR A 33 5.44 -9.03 -2.45
N SER A 34 5.02 -10.28 -2.27
CA SER A 34 5.23 -11.02 -1.02
C SER A 34 6.71 -11.09 -0.58
N LEU A 35 7.66 -10.98 -1.51
CA LEU A 35 9.10 -11.03 -1.25
C LEU A 35 9.61 -9.83 -0.43
N TYR A 36 9.03 -8.65 -0.63
CA TYR A 36 9.54 -7.39 -0.07
C TYR A 36 8.69 -6.89 1.10
N LEU A 37 7.89 -7.76 1.73
CA LEU A 37 7.05 -7.38 2.88
C LEU A 37 7.85 -7.04 4.15
N ASN A 38 9.11 -7.45 4.25
CA ASN A 38 10.01 -6.98 5.31
C ASN A 38 10.28 -5.47 5.19
N LEU A 39 10.36 -4.93 3.96
CA LEU A 39 10.59 -3.50 3.73
C LEU A 39 9.35 -2.67 4.07
N LEU A 40 8.15 -3.25 3.94
CA LEU A 40 6.92 -2.61 4.40
C LEU A 40 6.95 -2.34 5.92
N GLU A 41 7.49 -3.27 6.71
CA GLU A 41 7.61 -3.07 8.17
C GLU A 41 8.50 -1.85 8.48
N GLU A 42 9.61 -1.70 7.77
CA GLU A 42 10.47 -0.51 7.88
C GLU A 42 9.75 0.75 7.42
N GLN A 43 8.94 0.66 6.37
CA GLN A 43 8.19 1.79 5.82
C GLN A 43 7.09 2.27 6.78
N VAL A 44 6.34 1.35 7.40
CA VAL A 44 5.29 1.66 8.39
C VAL A 44 5.87 2.34 9.63
N GLN A 45 7.08 1.94 10.04
CA GLN A 45 7.79 2.54 11.17
C GLN A 45 8.36 3.93 10.85
N SER A 46 8.78 4.16 9.61
CA SER A 46 9.52 5.38 9.23
C SER A 46 8.64 6.47 8.62
N TRP A 47 7.51 6.12 8.01
CA TRP A 47 6.58 7.06 7.40
C TRP A 47 5.48 7.48 8.38
N ASP A 48 5.31 8.78 8.59
CA ASP A 48 4.34 9.32 9.54
C ASP A 48 2.89 9.33 8.99
N GLY A 49 2.71 9.31 7.66
CA GLY A 49 1.41 9.44 7.01
C GLY A 49 0.72 8.12 6.66
N PRO A 50 -0.40 8.18 5.93
CA PRO A 50 -1.03 7.00 5.34
C PRO A 50 -0.12 6.33 4.30
N ILE A 51 -0.28 5.03 4.13
CA ILE A 51 0.43 4.20 3.16
C ILE A 51 -0.62 3.45 2.35
N SER A 52 -0.64 3.71 1.04
CA SER A 52 -1.40 2.92 0.08
C SER A 52 -0.48 1.92 -0.59
N LEU A 53 -0.72 0.64 -0.31
CA LEU A 53 0.08 -0.46 -0.81
C LEU A 53 -0.67 -1.23 -1.89
N ALA A 54 -0.14 -1.25 -3.10
CA ALA A 54 -0.54 -2.23 -4.10
C ALA A 54 0.31 -3.51 -3.96
N LEU A 55 -0.32 -4.62 -3.60
CA LEU A 55 0.36 -5.91 -3.42
C LEU A 55 0.08 -6.82 -4.62
N PHE A 56 1.12 -7.17 -5.38
CA PHE A 56 1.02 -8.15 -6.46
C PHE A 56 1.19 -9.56 -5.91
N ILE A 57 0.21 -10.42 -6.19
CA ILE A 57 0.23 -11.82 -5.78
C ILE A 57 -0.26 -12.74 -6.90
N ASP A 58 0.03 -14.01 -6.70
CA ASP A 58 -0.55 -15.17 -7.36
C ASP A 58 -1.15 -16.12 -6.30
N ARG A 59 -1.52 -17.34 -6.70
CA ARG A 59 -2.13 -18.30 -5.79
C ARG A 59 -1.14 -18.80 -4.72
N ALA A 60 0.14 -18.95 -5.06
CA ALA A 60 1.16 -19.45 -4.13
C ALA A 60 1.55 -18.41 -3.07
N SER A 61 1.45 -17.13 -3.42
CA SER A 61 1.77 -15.99 -2.57
C SER A 61 0.57 -15.43 -1.79
N ALA A 62 -0.61 -16.07 -1.86
CA ALA A 62 -1.84 -15.62 -1.18
C ALA A 62 -1.70 -15.49 0.35
N GLY A 63 -0.76 -16.23 0.97
CA GLY A 63 -0.44 -16.11 2.39
C GLY A 63 0.01 -14.70 2.81
N ALA A 64 0.56 -13.91 1.88
CA ALA A 64 0.93 -12.52 2.11
C ALA A 64 -0.28 -11.63 2.44
N VAL A 65 -1.43 -11.88 1.80
CA VAL A 65 -2.67 -11.14 2.07
C VAL A 65 -3.17 -11.44 3.48
N GLN A 66 -3.19 -12.72 3.87
CA GLN A 66 -3.60 -13.10 5.22
C GLN A 66 -2.71 -12.47 6.30
N TYR A 67 -1.41 -12.42 6.05
CA TYR A 67 -0.46 -11.78 6.97
C TYR A 67 -0.72 -10.29 7.16
N LEU A 68 -1.00 -9.56 6.07
CA LEU A 68 -1.34 -8.14 6.16
C LEU A 68 -2.70 -7.91 6.84
N ILE A 69 -3.68 -8.80 6.63
CA ILE A 69 -4.95 -8.76 7.37
C ILE A 69 -4.73 -8.98 8.87
N ASP A 70 -3.91 -9.98 9.24
CA ASP A 70 -3.60 -10.25 10.65
C ASP A 70 -2.87 -9.06 11.29
N LEU A 71 -1.94 -8.40 10.57
CA LEU A 71 -1.27 -7.18 11.02
C LEU A 71 -2.25 -6.01 11.18
N HIS A 72 -3.08 -5.73 10.17
CA HIS A 72 -4.06 -4.66 10.21
C HIS A 72 -5.05 -4.81 11.38
N ARG A 73 -5.37 -6.06 11.77
CA ARG A 73 -6.23 -6.33 12.93
C ARG A 73 -5.54 -6.15 14.27
N CYS A 74 -4.25 -6.47 14.36
CA CYS A 74 -3.56 -6.68 15.63
C CYS A 74 -2.50 -5.61 15.96
N ASP A 75 -2.13 -4.75 15.00
CA ASP A 75 -1.07 -3.77 15.14
C ASP A 75 -1.57 -2.39 14.65
N ARG A 76 -1.71 -1.45 15.59
CA ARG A 76 -2.23 -0.10 15.28
C ARG A 76 -1.40 0.63 14.25
N ALA A 77 -0.09 0.38 14.16
CA ALA A 77 0.72 1.01 13.13
C ALA A 77 0.26 0.63 11.71
N TYR A 78 -0.31 -0.56 11.55
CA TYR A 78 -0.91 -1.03 10.31
C TYR A 78 -2.39 -0.67 10.21
N THR A 79 -3.15 -0.74 11.31
CA THR A 79 -4.55 -0.33 11.34
C THR A 79 -4.72 1.13 10.89
N ASP A 80 -3.88 2.00 11.43
CA ASP A 80 -4.05 3.45 11.28
C ASP A 80 -3.43 3.97 9.99
N LYS A 81 -2.44 3.27 9.41
CA LYS A 81 -1.69 3.76 8.24
C LYS A 81 -1.95 3.01 6.95
N LEU A 82 -2.25 1.71 6.98
CA LEU A 82 -2.18 0.86 5.77
C LEU A 82 -3.54 0.74 5.05
N SER A 83 -3.55 1.13 3.78
CA SER A 83 -4.61 0.84 2.79
C SER A 83 -4.08 -0.20 1.80
N LEU A 84 -4.69 -1.40 1.77
CA LEU A 84 -4.21 -2.54 0.99
C LEU A 84 -5.03 -2.75 -0.30
N HIS A 85 -4.33 -2.83 -1.44
CA HIS A 85 -4.91 -3.08 -2.75
C HIS A 85 -4.29 -4.33 -3.37
N VAL A 86 -5.06 -5.41 -3.44
CA VAL A 86 -4.56 -6.69 -3.95
C VAL A 86 -4.70 -6.75 -5.47
N VAL A 87 -3.59 -7.00 -6.16
CA VAL A 87 -3.52 -7.15 -7.61
C VAL A 87 -3.15 -8.58 -7.94
N TYR A 88 -4.03 -9.23 -8.71
CA TYR A 88 -3.87 -10.62 -9.12
C TYR A 88 -3.88 -10.72 -10.65
N LYS A 89 -2.89 -11.43 -11.21
CA LYS A 89 -2.83 -11.69 -12.65
C LYS A 89 -3.66 -12.93 -12.99
N LEU A 90 -4.63 -12.77 -13.88
CA LEU A 90 -5.37 -13.89 -14.45
C LEU A 90 -4.49 -14.68 -15.43
N SER A 91 -4.62 -16.01 -15.43
CA SER A 91 -4.03 -16.85 -16.47
C SER A 91 -4.72 -16.59 -17.82
N ALA A 92 -4.08 -16.97 -18.93
CA ALA A 92 -4.62 -16.75 -20.28
C ALA A 92 -6.01 -17.38 -20.50
N PHE A 93 -6.34 -18.42 -19.72
CA PHE A 93 -7.59 -19.17 -19.80
C PHE A 93 -8.58 -18.82 -18.68
N GLN A 94 -8.25 -17.86 -17.81
CA GLN A 94 -9.12 -17.40 -16.74
C GLN A 94 -9.86 -16.13 -17.15
N GLU A 95 -11.18 -16.21 -17.24
CA GLU A 95 -12.05 -15.05 -17.49
C GLU A 95 -12.44 -14.30 -16.21
N ARG A 96 -12.34 -14.97 -15.05
CA ARG A 96 -12.78 -14.46 -13.75
C ARG A 96 -11.72 -14.68 -12.67
N CYS A 97 -11.66 -13.75 -11.71
CA CYS A 97 -10.90 -13.97 -10.48
C CYS A 97 -11.55 -15.11 -9.70
N GLN A 98 -10.78 -16.15 -9.43
CA GLN A 98 -11.17 -17.14 -8.45
C GLN A 98 -10.92 -16.59 -7.04
N PRO A 99 -11.75 -16.94 -6.05
CA PRO A 99 -11.46 -16.60 -4.67
C PRO A 99 -10.06 -17.08 -4.28
N LEU A 100 -9.28 -16.20 -3.66
CA LEU A 100 -8.00 -16.61 -3.07
C LEU A 100 -8.29 -17.66 -1.98
N PRO A 101 -7.46 -18.71 -1.87
CA PRO A 101 -7.54 -19.65 -0.75
C PRO A 101 -7.06 -18.92 0.52
N MET A 102 -7.87 -17.99 1.03
CA MET A 102 -7.60 -17.33 2.29
C MET A 102 -7.84 -18.34 3.41
N VAL A 103 -6.88 -18.42 4.33
CA VAL A 103 -7.01 -19.27 5.51
C VAL A 103 -8.12 -18.67 6.36
N THR A 104 -9.25 -19.37 6.47
CA THR A 104 -10.45 -18.95 7.21
C THR A 104 -10.25 -18.78 8.72
N GLN A 105 -9.01 -18.94 9.23
CA GLN A 105 -8.67 -18.85 10.65
C GLN A 105 -7.63 -17.76 10.87
N ALA A 106 -8.10 -16.53 10.99
CA ALA A 106 -7.27 -15.38 11.34
C ALA A 106 -6.58 -15.62 12.70
N LYS A 107 -5.26 -15.49 12.77
CA LYS A 107 -4.48 -15.85 13.96
C LYS A 107 -4.75 -14.93 15.15
N PRO A 108 -4.93 -15.44 16.38
CA PRO A 108 -5.11 -14.60 17.56
C PRO A 108 -3.97 -13.58 17.70
N CYS A 109 -4.27 -12.32 18.03
CA CYS A 109 -3.27 -11.24 18.07
C CYS A 109 -2.09 -11.53 19.00
N ARG A 110 -2.33 -12.24 20.12
CA ARG A 110 -1.29 -12.72 21.03
C ARG A 110 -0.20 -13.59 20.38
N ASN A 111 -0.52 -14.23 19.24
CA ASN A 111 0.39 -15.11 18.52
C ASN A 111 1.19 -14.36 17.43
N LEU A 112 0.83 -13.11 17.10
CA LEU A 112 1.51 -12.29 16.08
C LEU A 112 2.78 -11.61 16.64
N THR A 113 3.64 -12.40 17.27
CA THR A 113 4.90 -11.96 17.90
C THR A 113 5.96 -11.59 16.85
N GLN A 114 6.97 -10.80 17.22
CA GLN A 114 8.08 -10.45 16.32
C GLN A 114 8.81 -11.69 15.78
N LYS A 115 8.96 -12.73 16.60
CA LYS A 115 9.54 -14.02 16.19
C LYS A 115 8.70 -14.67 15.08
N TYR A 116 7.39 -14.67 15.25
CA TYR A 116 6.48 -15.21 14.25
C TYR A 116 6.51 -14.39 12.96
N ARG A 117 6.47 -13.05 13.05
CA ARG A 117 6.56 -12.14 11.89
C ARG A 117 7.80 -12.44 11.04
N LYS A 118 8.98 -12.44 11.66
CA LYS A 118 10.25 -12.75 10.97
C LYS A 118 10.26 -14.14 10.33
N SER A 119 9.77 -15.14 11.06
CA SER A 119 9.70 -16.51 10.54
C SER A 119 8.72 -16.63 9.37
N PHE A 120 7.55 -16.02 9.47
CA PHE A 120 6.53 -16.10 8.43
C PHE A 120 6.97 -15.44 7.13
N LEU A 121 7.63 -14.27 7.20
CA LEU A 121 8.18 -13.57 6.04
C LEU A 121 9.17 -14.45 5.24
N GLN A 122 9.93 -15.32 5.91
CA GLN A 122 10.87 -16.25 5.25
C GLN A 122 10.17 -17.38 4.48
N TYR A 123 8.92 -17.70 4.82
CA TYR A 123 8.13 -18.73 4.14
C TYR A 123 7.26 -18.18 3.02
N LEU A 124 7.22 -16.85 2.84
CA LEU A 124 6.43 -16.25 1.78
C LEU A 124 7.05 -16.55 0.42
N VAL A 125 6.25 -17.17 -0.44
CA VAL A 125 6.63 -17.47 -1.81
C VAL A 125 6.42 -16.22 -2.65
N PRO A 126 7.40 -15.76 -3.46
CA PRO A 126 7.20 -14.68 -4.42
C PRO A 126 6.22 -15.08 -5.53
N PRO A 127 5.41 -14.15 -6.07
CA PRO A 127 4.54 -14.44 -7.20
C PRO A 127 5.36 -14.77 -8.45
N PHE A 128 4.89 -15.72 -9.25
CA PHE A 128 5.53 -16.10 -10.51
C PHE A 128 5.16 -15.14 -11.66
N GLY A 129 6.15 -14.82 -12.50
CA GLY A 129 5.98 -14.10 -13.76
C GLY A 129 6.35 -12.61 -13.70
N ILE A 130 6.02 -11.89 -14.77
CA ILE A 130 6.40 -10.49 -14.94
C ILE A 130 5.57 -9.58 -14.03
N TYR A 131 6.26 -8.85 -13.16
CA TYR A 131 5.72 -7.84 -12.26
C TYR A 131 5.28 -6.57 -13.03
N PRO A 132 3.98 -6.20 -13.05
CA PRO A 132 3.50 -5.09 -13.86
C PRO A 132 3.63 -3.73 -13.14
N ILE A 133 4.85 -3.24 -12.99
CA ILE A 133 5.17 -2.05 -12.17
C ILE A 133 4.29 -0.82 -12.42
N ASN A 134 3.99 -0.49 -13.68
CA ASN A 134 3.16 0.68 -14.02
C ASN A 134 1.71 0.52 -13.56
N VAL A 135 1.20 -0.71 -13.59
CA VAL A 135 -0.16 -0.99 -13.07
C VAL A 135 -0.14 -0.88 -11.56
N MET A 136 0.88 -1.44 -10.91
CA MET A 136 1.01 -1.43 -9.46
C MET A 136 1.09 0.01 -8.90
N ARG A 137 1.92 0.87 -9.49
CA ARG A 137 1.99 2.30 -9.13
C ARG A 137 0.64 3.01 -9.30
N ASN A 138 -0.09 2.72 -10.38
CA ASN A 138 -1.41 3.32 -10.62
C ASN A 138 -2.48 2.83 -9.64
N VAL A 139 -2.45 1.55 -9.28
CA VAL A 139 -3.34 0.98 -8.26
C VAL A 139 -3.07 1.63 -6.91
N ALA A 140 -1.81 1.69 -6.48
CA ALA A 140 -1.43 2.33 -5.23
C ALA A 140 -1.84 3.81 -5.19
N ARG A 141 -1.58 4.55 -6.27
CA ARG A 141 -1.96 5.96 -6.39
C ARG A 141 -3.47 6.17 -6.32
N ARG A 142 -4.27 5.32 -6.98
CA ARG A 142 -5.74 5.43 -6.97
C ARG A 142 -6.35 5.02 -5.63
N GLY A 143 -5.70 4.10 -4.92
CA GLY A 143 -6.13 3.64 -3.61
C GLY A 143 -5.63 4.48 -2.45
N ALA A 144 -4.88 5.55 -2.74
CA ALA A 144 -4.34 6.43 -1.72
C ALA A 144 -5.44 7.28 -1.09
N PRO A 145 -5.46 7.41 0.26
CA PRO A 145 -6.56 8.04 0.96
C PRO A 145 -6.52 9.58 0.97
N SER A 146 -5.35 10.19 0.77
CA SER A 146 -5.24 11.65 0.67
C SER A 146 -5.45 12.14 -0.77
N SER A 147 -5.29 13.43 -1.02
CA SER A 147 -5.25 14.03 -2.36
C SER A 147 -3.81 14.23 -2.83
N ILE A 148 -2.90 14.48 -1.87
CA ILE A 148 -1.45 14.63 -2.11
C ILE A 148 -0.75 13.29 -1.86
N HIS A 149 -0.01 12.79 -2.86
CA HIS A 149 0.65 11.49 -2.80
C HIS A 149 2.13 11.57 -3.14
N LEU A 150 2.94 10.85 -2.37
CA LEU A 150 4.32 10.52 -2.74
C LEU A 150 4.32 9.11 -3.35
N ILE A 151 4.68 8.99 -4.62
CA ILE A 151 4.77 7.68 -5.30
C ILE A 151 6.21 7.19 -5.19
N SER A 152 6.40 5.97 -4.68
CA SER A 152 7.74 5.40 -4.52
C SER A 152 7.74 3.88 -4.54
N ASP A 153 8.86 3.32 -4.99
CA ASP A 153 9.12 1.88 -4.90
C ASP A 153 9.39 1.50 -3.43
N ILE A 154 9.04 0.27 -3.04
CA ILE A 154 9.08 -0.18 -1.63
C ILE A 154 10.52 -0.25 -1.07
N GLU A 155 11.51 -0.34 -1.95
CA GLU A 155 12.93 -0.32 -1.64
C GLU A 155 13.44 1.07 -1.21
N MET A 156 12.69 2.13 -1.53
CA MET A 156 13.06 3.50 -1.21
C MET A 156 12.50 3.89 0.15
N ILE A 157 13.21 3.50 1.21
CA ILE A 157 12.79 3.77 2.59
C ILE A 157 12.98 5.24 2.97
N PHE A 158 11.88 5.86 3.35
CA PHE A 158 11.79 7.26 3.75
C PHE A 158 12.04 7.45 5.25
N ARG A 159 13.24 7.88 5.63
CA ARG A 159 13.56 8.19 7.03
C ARG A 159 12.97 9.57 7.44
N PRO A 160 12.62 9.79 8.72
CA PRO A 160 11.92 11.02 9.16
C PRO A 160 12.71 12.33 8.97
N THR A 161 14.04 12.26 8.89
CA THR A 161 14.91 13.45 8.97
C THR A 161 14.90 14.35 7.72
N PRO A 162 14.79 13.89 6.45
CA PRO A 162 14.84 14.79 5.29
C PRO A 162 13.46 15.27 4.80
N ILE A 163 12.37 14.58 5.16
CA ILE A 163 11.08 14.71 4.46
C ILE A 163 10.20 15.82 5.04
N ARG A 164 10.29 16.08 6.34
CA ARG A 164 9.62 17.25 6.95
C ARG A 164 10.10 18.55 6.31
N ASN A 165 11.40 18.68 6.06
CA ASN A 165 11.99 19.88 5.48
C ASN A 165 11.70 20.01 3.97
N ALA A 166 11.79 18.91 3.22
CA ALA A 166 11.50 18.93 1.78
C ALA A 166 10.01 19.19 1.47
N LEU A 167 9.09 18.59 2.23
CA LEU A 167 7.65 18.79 2.02
C LEU A 167 7.15 20.13 2.55
N ALA A 168 7.76 20.67 3.61
CA ALA A 168 7.50 22.05 4.03
C ALA A 168 7.88 23.04 2.90
N LEU A 169 9.00 22.82 2.22
CA LEU A 169 9.41 23.64 1.07
C LEU A 169 8.43 23.51 -0.11
N PHE A 170 7.97 22.29 -0.44
CA PHE A 170 6.97 22.12 -1.51
C PHE A 170 5.60 22.72 -1.18
N SER A 171 5.14 22.64 0.08
CA SER A 171 3.88 23.27 0.50
C SER A 171 3.96 24.81 0.49
N LEU A 172 5.11 25.37 0.86
CA LEU A 172 5.39 26.80 0.74
C LEU A 172 5.47 27.24 -0.74
N MET A 173 6.01 26.40 -1.62
CA MET A 173 6.08 26.69 -3.06
C MET A 173 4.71 26.51 -3.76
N SER A 174 3.87 25.58 -3.31
CA SER A 174 2.50 25.41 -3.85
C SER A 174 1.59 26.59 -3.53
N SER A 175 1.93 27.40 -2.53
CA SER A 175 1.28 28.69 -2.25
C SER A 175 1.65 29.79 -3.27
N MET A 176 2.57 29.50 -4.21
CA MET A 176 2.98 30.39 -5.32
C MET A 176 2.73 29.81 -6.72
N VAL A 177 2.00 28.70 -6.86
CA VAL A 177 1.71 28.16 -8.21
C VAL A 177 0.40 28.74 -8.73
N HIS A 178 0.53 29.70 -9.65
CA HIS A 178 -0.56 30.17 -10.51
C HIS A 178 -1.24 28.98 -11.21
N VAL A 179 -2.56 28.95 -11.10
CA VAL A 179 -3.45 28.05 -11.84
C VAL A 179 -3.34 28.38 -13.33
N TYR A 180 -2.73 27.50 -14.12
CA TYR A 180 -2.92 27.52 -15.57
C TYR A 180 -4.12 26.65 -15.92
N HIS A 181 -5.19 27.31 -16.35
CA HIS A 181 -6.30 26.68 -17.05
C HIS A 181 -5.79 26.15 -18.40
N VAL A 182 -5.81 24.84 -18.60
CA VAL A 182 -5.68 24.25 -19.94
C VAL A 182 -7.09 23.90 -20.43
N VAL A 183 -7.63 24.75 -21.30
CA VAL A 183 -8.83 24.45 -22.09
C VAL A 183 -8.37 23.63 -23.31
N SER A 184 -8.81 22.38 -23.41
CA SER A 184 -8.70 21.62 -24.65
C SER A 184 -10.01 21.73 -25.41
N LYS A 185 -9.99 22.41 -26.56
CA LYS A 185 -11.06 22.32 -27.57
C LYS A 185 -10.76 21.11 -28.45
N GLY A 186 -11.71 20.19 -28.49
CA GLY A 186 -11.99 19.33 -29.64
C GLY A 186 -13.35 19.72 -30.19
#